data_AF-A0A351GEU5-F1
#
_entry.id   AF-A0A351GEU5-F1
#
_cell.length_a   1.000
_cell.length_b   1.000
_cell.length_c   1.000
_cell.angle_alpha   90.00
_cell.angle_beta   90.00
_cell.angle_gamma   90.00
#
_symmetry.space_group_name_H-M   'P 1'
#
loop_
_entity.id
_entity.type
_entity.pdbx_description
1 polymer ?
#
loop_
_entity_poly.entity_id
_entity_poly.type
_entity_poly.pdbx_seq_one_letter_code
_entity_poly.pdbx_strand_id
1 'polypeptide(L)'
;MIKKGLLILSLVLSNIAQGQTAYTTLGSDHILRINSNGILGVDIDNLELASFSAGTSNAFLRQAGLWITAKDDQGNFHTAVQRLASKDSFDFWPGPIDTLTGQTGDINAWDKVYPISKEDIANHLAHFRDDGYIASDKITNWPAEGNSGFSKYLAPFIDYNLDGTYNPMDGDYPAIKGDDAVYCIFNDINDEHTASFGASLGIEVQMLAYTYAESSSIYLEYYIINRRPRTYNDIKVGFFLDGECGLRTDNFAGTLEQYPQTIFVHNGDAMDEGFFGNELPYVGVVFLNENLSKSISFTEGNGKNGRPEVNADFIRFSQGVWKDSTPLTFGSTGTNPGEETPFIFAQSSSNSNEIWTEMNEGNTPGSRTILGITQESELLPKGYIKRNFAIISGTVKSIESFATAIKEKASTASKMWKETNTTPIPLETNLHDVYPNPSSGSFTVTNLTKNSEIYITNNQGIIAFSNKNFISPAYRCNISLPLGVYYITIITNKRTSHKPLLITH
;
A
#
# COMPACT_ATOMS: atom_id res chain seq x y z
N MET A 1 -38.45 -1.90 -48.06
CA MET A 1 -38.06 -3.14 -47.36
C MET A 1 -36.72 -2.89 -46.67
N ILE A 2 -36.76 -2.58 -45.38
CA ILE A 2 -35.60 -2.30 -44.53
C ILE A 2 -35.16 -3.64 -43.94
N LYS A 3 -33.96 -4.13 -44.28
CA LYS A 3 -33.34 -5.24 -43.56
C LYS A 3 -32.39 -4.66 -42.52
N LYS A 4 -32.83 -4.75 -41.26
CA LYS A 4 -32.05 -4.49 -40.06
C LYS A 4 -30.87 -5.48 -40.01
N GLY A 5 -29.65 -4.96 -40.00
CA GLY A 5 -28.45 -5.71 -39.61
C GLY A 5 -28.33 -5.66 -38.10
N LEU A 6 -28.43 -6.83 -37.46
CA LEU A 6 -28.30 -7.05 -36.03
C LEU A 6 -26.81 -6.97 -35.67
N LEU A 7 -26.39 -5.95 -34.92
CA LEU A 7 -25.05 -5.87 -34.35
C LEU A 7 -25.01 -6.78 -33.12
N ILE A 8 -24.36 -7.95 -33.24
CA ILE A 8 -24.12 -8.85 -32.12
C ILE A 8 -22.90 -8.31 -31.36
N LEU A 9 -23.14 -7.69 -30.21
CA LEU A 9 -22.09 -7.32 -29.27
C LEU A 9 -21.61 -8.61 -28.57
N SER A 10 -20.50 -9.18 -29.03
CA SER A 10 -19.85 -10.30 -28.34
C SER A 10 -19.16 -9.78 -27.09
N LEU A 11 -19.80 -9.94 -25.92
CA LEU A 11 -19.08 -9.95 -24.65
C LEU A 11 -18.15 -11.17 -24.66
N VAL A 12 -16.87 -10.95 -24.93
CA VAL A 12 -15.83 -11.96 -24.70
C VAL A 12 -15.40 -11.82 -23.25
N LEU A 13 -16.03 -12.61 -22.36
CA LEU A 13 -15.44 -12.93 -21.07
C LEU A 13 -14.28 -13.89 -21.32
N SER A 14 -13.10 -13.33 -21.60
CA SER A 14 -11.87 -14.10 -21.68
C SER A 14 -11.32 -14.25 -20.27
N ASN A 15 -11.53 -15.42 -19.66
CA ASN A 15 -10.68 -15.90 -18.57
C ASN A 15 -9.29 -16.19 -19.15
N ILE A 16 -8.49 -15.14 -19.33
CA ILE A 16 -7.04 -15.28 -19.54
C ILE A 16 -6.45 -15.48 -18.15
N ALA A 17 -5.87 -16.65 -17.92
CA ALA A 17 -4.90 -16.81 -16.85
C ALA A 17 -3.73 -15.84 -17.15
N GLN A 18 -3.80 -14.64 -16.61
CA GLN A 18 -2.70 -13.68 -16.70
C GLN A 18 -1.63 -14.13 -15.70
N GLY A 19 -0.52 -14.62 -16.22
CA GLY A 19 0.72 -14.78 -15.46
C GLY A 19 1.21 -13.42 -14.95
N GLN A 20 2.15 -13.44 -14.01
CA GLN A 20 2.72 -12.23 -13.42
C GLN A 20 3.50 -11.43 -14.47
N THR A 21 3.14 -10.16 -14.62
CA THR A 21 3.73 -9.19 -15.55
C THR A 21 4.35 -8.03 -14.78
N ALA A 22 5.19 -7.22 -15.43
CA ALA A 22 5.81 -6.03 -14.83
C ALA A 22 4.80 -4.96 -14.34
N TYR A 23 3.54 -5.07 -14.77
CA TYR A 23 2.47 -4.17 -14.34
C TYR A 23 1.11 -4.88 -14.39
N THR A 24 0.11 -4.28 -13.74
CA THR A 24 -1.30 -4.63 -13.89
C THR A 24 -2.17 -3.38 -13.68
N THR A 25 -3.48 -3.52 -13.77
CA THR A 25 -4.44 -2.44 -13.50
C THR A 25 -5.40 -2.84 -12.38
N LEU A 26 -5.81 -1.88 -11.57
CA LEU A 26 -6.74 -2.08 -10.46
C LEU A 26 -7.82 -0.97 -10.44
N GLY A 27 -9.03 -1.31 -10.00
CA GLY A 27 -10.16 -0.38 -9.88
C GLY A 27 -11.28 -0.63 -10.88
N SER A 28 -12.46 -0.09 -10.58
CA SER A 28 -13.69 -0.29 -11.36
C SER A 28 -14.08 0.96 -12.15
N ASP A 29 -14.33 2.09 -11.46
CA ASP A 29 -14.65 3.38 -12.07
C ASP A 29 -13.39 4.14 -12.53
N HIS A 30 -12.31 3.94 -11.78
CA HIS A 30 -10.99 4.49 -12.05
C HIS A 30 -10.03 3.33 -12.22
N ILE A 31 -9.58 3.10 -13.45
CA ILE A 31 -8.62 2.04 -13.77
C ILE A 31 -7.22 2.60 -13.57
N LEU A 32 -6.51 2.16 -12.53
CA LEU A 32 -5.16 2.61 -12.18
C LEU A 32 -4.13 1.55 -12.55
N ARG A 33 -3.14 1.92 -13.38
CA ARG A 33 -1.94 1.10 -13.56
C ARG A 33 -1.05 1.12 -12.32
N ILE A 34 -0.54 -0.06 -11.98
CA ILE A 34 0.45 -0.31 -10.94
C ILE A 34 1.64 -1.01 -11.59
N ASN A 35 2.82 -0.41 -11.50
CA ASN A 35 4.06 -1.00 -11.99
C ASN A 35 4.80 -1.72 -10.85
N SER A 36 5.66 -2.68 -11.20
CA SER A 36 6.50 -3.49 -10.30
C SER A 36 7.44 -2.65 -9.42
N ASN A 37 7.90 -1.49 -9.91
CA ASN A 37 8.68 -0.51 -9.14
C ASN A 37 7.82 0.43 -8.27
N GLY A 38 6.51 0.17 -8.19
CA GLY A 38 5.55 0.90 -7.36
C GLY A 38 5.04 2.21 -7.93
N ILE A 39 5.49 2.63 -9.13
CA ILE A 39 4.97 3.83 -9.80
C ILE A 39 3.53 3.59 -10.24
N LEU A 40 2.69 4.60 -10.01
CA LEU A 40 1.25 4.53 -10.27
C LEU A 40 0.84 5.43 -11.43
N GLY A 41 -0.10 4.97 -12.25
CA GLY A 41 -0.87 5.81 -13.20
C GLY A 41 -0.21 6.12 -14.55
N VAL A 42 1.04 5.72 -14.77
CA VAL A 42 1.79 5.93 -16.01
C VAL A 42 2.42 4.62 -16.48
N ASP A 43 2.50 4.44 -17.81
CA ASP A 43 3.32 3.41 -18.41
C ASP A 43 4.79 3.87 -18.43
N ILE A 44 5.65 3.15 -17.72
CA ILE A 44 7.04 3.55 -17.51
C ILE A 44 7.90 3.39 -18.77
N ASP A 45 7.48 2.58 -19.76
CA ASP A 45 8.27 2.30 -20.95
C ASP A 45 8.13 3.39 -22.02
N ASN A 46 7.00 4.10 -22.05
CA ASN A 46 6.69 5.10 -23.08
C ASN A 46 6.11 6.41 -22.51
N LEU A 47 5.91 6.51 -21.19
CA LEU A 47 5.34 7.67 -20.48
C LEU A 47 3.90 8.01 -20.88
N GLU A 48 3.18 7.06 -21.49
CA GLU A 48 1.76 7.22 -21.80
C GLU A 48 0.91 7.14 -20.52
N LEU A 49 -0.20 7.89 -20.53
CA LEU A 49 -1.18 7.86 -19.45
C LEU A 49 -1.74 6.43 -19.29
N ALA A 50 -1.92 6.01 -18.04
CA ALA A 50 -2.42 4.67 -17.73
C ALA A 50 -3.36 4.70 -16.50
N SER A 51 -4.14 5.78 -16.37
CA SER A 51 -5.04 6.00 -15.25
C SER A 51 -6.34 6.67 -15.67
N PHE A 52 -7.33 5.87 -16.06
CA PHE A 52 -8.49 6.31 -16.83
C PHE A 52 -9.81 6.15 -16.10
N SER A 53 -10.78 6.98 -16.48
CA SER A 53 -12.20 6.72 -16.21
C SER A 53 -12.67 5.52 -17.03
N ALA A 54 -13.33 4.58 -16.37
CA ALA A 54 -13.70 3.30 -16.93
C ALA A 54 -14.49 3.41 -18.24
N GLY A 55 -14.06 2.66 -19.26
CA GLY A 55 -14.69 2.67 -20.57
C GLY A 55 -14.42 3.91 -21.42
N THR A 56 -13.49 4.78 -21.00
CA THR A 56 -13.10 6.00 -21.73
C THR A 56 -11.58 6.11 -21.88
N SER A 57 -11.11 7.10 -22.64
CA SER A 57 -9.70 7.54 -22.67
C SER A 57 -9.44 8.77 -21.79
N ASN A 58 -10.41 9.17 -20.97
CA ASN A 58 -10.28 10.36 -20.14
C ASN A 58 -9.49 10.01 -18.87
N ALA A 59 -8.35 10.65 -18.68
CA ALA A 59 -7.46 10.35 -17.57
C ALA A 59 -7.78 11.19 -16.33
N PHE A 60 -7.85 10.55 -15.16
CA PHE A 60 -7.91 11.28 -13.88
C PHE A 60 -6.52 11.67 -13.40
N LEU A 61 -5.57 10.75 -13.55
CA LEU A 61 -4.25 10.82 -12.94
C LEU A 61 -3.18 10.64 -14.00
N ARG A 62 -2.11 11.44 -13.92
CA ARG A 62 -0.92 11.23 -14.74
C ARG A 62 0.03 10.25 -14.08
N GLN A 63 0.42 10.56 -12.84
CA GLN A 63 1.30 9.71 -12.05
C GLN A 63 1.15 10.03 -10.56
N ALA A 64 1.46 9.05 -9.73
CA ALA A 64 1.53 9.24 -8.28
C ALA A 64 2.55 8.28 -7.66
N GLY A 65 2.94 8.57 -6.42
CA GLY A 65 3.81 7.69 -5.67
C GLY A 65 4.46 8.33 -4.46
N LEU A 66 5.37 7.56 -3.85
CA LEU A 66 6.14 7.94 -2.68
C LEU A 66 7.22 8.99 -3.02
N TRP A 67 7.48 9.84 -2.04
CA TRP A 67 8.56 10.82 -2.03
C TRP A 67 9.19 10.85 -0.64
N ILE A 68 10.37 10.26 -0.51
CA ILE A 68 10.98 10.01 0.80
C ILE A 68 12.28 10.80 0.91
N THR A 69 12.41 11.56 1.99
CA THR A 69 13.69 12.18 2.37
C THR A 69 14.00 11.86 3.82
N ALA A 70 15.28 11.69 4.13
CA ALA A 70 15.74 11.39 5.48
C ALA A 70 17.17 11.87 5.68
N LYS A 71 17.57 12.09 6.93
CA LYS A 71 18.96 12.38 7.31
C LYS A 71 19.64 11.17 7.89
N ASP A 72 20.88 10.90 7.48
CA ASP A 72 21.76 9.96 8.19
C ASP A 72 22.26 10.54 9.52
N ASP A 73 23.07 9.76 10.24
CA ASP A 73 23.68 10.13 11.51
C ASP A 73 24.74 11.25 11.39
N GLN A 74 25.23 11.54 10.18
CA GLN A 74 26.09 12.70 9.90
C GLN A 74 25.30 13.94 9.45
N GLY A 75 23.96 13.83 9.32
CA GLY A 75 23.08 14.92 8.91
C GLY A 75 22.97 15.09 7.38
N ASN A 76 23.52 14.17 6.58
CA ASN A 76 23.38 14.22 5.12
C ASN A 76 22.00 13.73 4.69
N PHE A 77 21.45 14.36 3.66
CA PHE A 77 20.17 13.94 3.10
C PHE A 77 20.31 12.75 2.16
N HIS A 78 19.40 11.80 2.32
CA HIS A 78 19.09 10.74 1.38
C HIS A 78 17.70 11.01 0.79
N THR A 79 17.48 10.69 -0.48
CA THR A 79 16.24 11.01 -1.18
C THR A 79 15.91 9.95 -2.22
N ALA A 80 14.66 9.48 -2.22
CA ALA A 80 14.12 8.55 -3.21
C ALA A 80 12.69 8.96 -3.58
N VAL A 81 12.40 9.11 -4.88
CA VAL A 81 11.07 9.52 -5.36
C VAL A 81 10.58 8.64 -6.51
N GLN A 82 9.26 8.45 -6.58
CA GLN A 82 8.59 7.71 -7.67
C GLN A 82 8.16 8.61 -8.84
N ARG A 83 8.60 9.88 -8.86
CA ARG A 83 8.22 10.84 -9.91
C ARG A 83 9.05 10.64 -11.17
N LEU A 84 8.39 10.36 -12.30
CA LEU A 84 9.04 10.30 -13.61
C LEU A 84 9.07 11.67 -14.27
N ALA A 85 10.27 12.14 -14.58
CA ALA A 85 10.48 13.26 -15.50
C ALA A 85 10.77 12.80 -16.95
N SER A 86 11.27 11.57 -17.11
CA SER A 86 11.62 10.95 -18.40
C SER A 86 11.64 9.41 -18.28
N LYS A 87 11.85 8.70 -19.40
CA LYS A 87 11.78 7.24 -19.50
C LYS A 87 12.73 6.48 -18.56
N ASP A 88 13.84 7.09 -18.17
CA ASP A 88 14.89 6.47 -17.35
C ASP A 88 15.11 7.21 -16.01
N SER A 89 14.11 7.99 -15.58
CA SER A 89 14.13 8.83 -14.38
C SER A 89 13.59 8.04 -13.18
N PHE A 90 14.36 7.06 -12.66
CA PHE A 90 13.92 6.19 -11.56
C PHE A 90 14.85 6.28 -10.34
N ASP A 91 14.25 6.16 -9.15
CA ASP A 91 14.95 5.92 -7.89
C ASP A 91 14.55 4.57 -7.26
N PHE A 92 13.64 3.82 -7.88
CA PHE A 92 13.12 2.56 -7.36
C PHE A 92 13.13 1.47 -8.43
N TRP A 93 13.49 0.26 -8.01
CA TRP A 93 13.58 -0.92 -8.86
C TRP A 93 12.84 -2.10 -8.23
N PRO A 94 12.30 -3.02 -9.05
CA PRO A 94 11.57 -4.19 -8.55
C PRO A 94 12.44 -5.13 -7.69
N GLY A 95 11.84 -5.68 -6.64
CA GLY A 95 12.39 -6.74 -5.83
C GLY A 95 12.83 -6.36 -4.41
N PRO A 96 13.04 -7.37 -3.54
CA PRO A 96 13.52 -7.19 -2.17
C PRO A 96 15.01 -6.88 -2.12
N ILE A 97 15.47 -6.46 -0.94
CA ILE A 97 16.90 -6.33 -0.63
C ILE A 97 17.39 -7.61 0.07
N ASP A 98 18.52 -8.16 -0.39
CA ASP A 98 19.23 -9.23 0.31
C ASP A 98 19.70 -8.74 1.69
N THR A 99 19.22 -9.42 2.74
CA THR A 99 19.45 -9.02 4.13
C THR A 99 20.86 -9.32 4.64
N LEU A 100 21.63 -10.13 3.89
CA LEU A 100 23.02 -10.44 4.17
C LEU A 100 23.97 -9.52 3.41
N THR A 101 23.74 -9.33 2.11
CA THR A 101 24.67 -8.56 1.25
C THR A 101 24.30 -7.08 1.11
N GLY A 102 23.05 -6.71 1.41
CA GLY A 102 22.53 -5.36 1.23
C GLY A 102 22.49 -4.93 -0.24
N GLN A 103 22.33 -5.89 -1.15
CA GLN A 103 22.17 -5.70 -2.60
C GLN A 103 20.73 -5.94 -3.01
N THR A 104 20.32 -5.36 -4.13
CA THR A 104 18.99 -5.64 -4.74
C THR A 104 18.91 -7.10 -5.21
N GLY A 105 17.70 -7.66 -5.21
CA GLY A 105 17.42 -8.90 -5.91
C GLY A 105 17.55 -8.77 -7.44
N ASP A 106 17.52 -9.90 -8.15
CA ASP A 106 17.53 -9.92 -9.62
C ASP A 106 16.30 -9.20 -10.18
N ILE A 107 16.53 -8.02 -10.76
CA ILE A 107 15.48 -7.15 -11.29
C ILE A 107 14.59 -7.89 -12.28
N ASN A 108 15.15 -8.69 -13.20
CA ASN A 108 14.34 -9.37 -14.21
C ASN A 108 13.43 -10.45 -13.60
N ALA A 109 13.88 -11.08 -12.51
CA ALA A 109 13.09 -12.07 -11.80
C ALA A 109 11.94 -11.42 -11.00
N TRP A 110 12.18 -10.21 -10.50
CA TRP A 110 11.28 -9.45 -9.62
C TRP A 110 10.47 -8.37 -10.33
N ASP A 111 10.67 -8.14 -11.62
CA ASP A 111 9.90 -7.21 -12.45
C ASP A 111 8.48 -7.75 -12.70
N LYS A 112 7.72 -7.82 -11.61
CA LYS A 112 6.44 -8.51 -11.49
C LYS A 112 5.56 -7.81 -10.47
N VAL A 113 4.28 -7.77 -10.78
CA VAL A 113 3.21 -7.53 -9.80
C VAL A 113 2.42 -8.81 -9.57
N TYR A 114 1.81 -8.91 -8.40
CA TYR A 114 1.15 -10.11 -7.91
C TYR A 114 -0.35 -9.81 -7.68
N PRO A 115 -1.18 -9.84 -8.75
CA PRO A 115 -2.61 -9.64 -8.62
C PRO A 115 -3.29 -10.88 -8.06
N ILE A 116 -4.28 -10.68 -7.19
CA ILE A 116 -5.05 -11.75 -6.55
C ILE A 116 -6.42 -11.21 -6.16
N SER A 117 -7.47 -12.01 -6.33
CA SER A 117 -8.81 -11.67 -5.84
C SER A 117 -9.25 -12.59 -4.70
N LYS A 118 -10.23 -12.13 -3.95
CA LYS A 118 -10.97 -12.93 -2.97
C LYS A 118 -11.65 -14.13 -3.61
N GLU A 119 -12.05 -14.03 -4.88
CA GLU A 119 -12.60 -15.16 -5.63
C GLU A 119 -11.53 -16.21 -5.95
N ASP A 120 -10.32 -15.80 -6.34
CA ASP A 120 -9.19 -16.71 -6.54
C ASP A 120 -8.92 -17.53 -5.25
N ILE A 121 -8.91 -16.84 -4.10
CA ILE A 121 -8.72 -17.47 -2.78
C ILE A 121 -9.89 -18.38 -2.40
N ALA A 122 -11.13 -17.94 -2.59
CA ALA A 122 -12.32 -18.73 -2.29
C ALA A 122 -12.39 -20.01 -3.14
N ASN A 123 -12.03 -19.92 -4.43
CA ASN A 123 -11.92 -21.08 -5.30
C ASN A 123 -10.86 -22.06 -4.80
N HIS A 124 -9.68 -21.56 -4.41
CA HIS A 124 -8.62 -22.39 -3.85
C HIS A 124 -9.06 -23.12 -2.58
N LEU A 125 -9.61 -22.40 -1.61
CA LEU A 125 -10.07 -22.95 -0.34
C LEU A 125 -11.18 -24.00 -0.50
N ALA A 126 -12.01 -23.87 -1.54
CA ALA A 126 -13.09 -24.82 -1.81
C ALA A 126 -12.59 -26.14 -2.43
N HIS A 127 -11.46 -26.14 -3.15
CA HIS A 127 -11.06 -27.27 -4.00
C HIS A 127 -9.65 -27.83 -3.71
N PHE A 128 -8.84 -27.23 -2.84
CA PHE A 128 -7.44 -27.69 -2.62
C PHE A 128 -7.29 -29.14 -2.14
N ARG A 129 -8.38 -29.77 -1.65
CA ARG A 129 -8.43 -31.17 -1.24
C ARG A 129 -9.02 -32.12 -2.29
N ASP A 130 -9.51 -31.59 -3.40
CA ASP A 130 -10.11 -32.39 -4.45
C ASP A 130 -9.02 -33.13 -5.24
N ASP A 131 -9.32 -34.37 -5.62
CA ASP A 131 -8.38 -35.20 -6.38
C ASP A 131 -8.11 -34.55 -7.75
N GLY A 132 -6.83 -34.33 -8.06
CA GLY A 132 -6.39 -33.69 -9.29
C GLY A 132 -6.52 -32.16 -9.34
N TYR A 133 -6.87 -31.49 -8.24
CA TYR A 133 -6.83 -30.02 -8.18
C TYR A 133 -5.39 -29.49 -8.33
N ILE A 134 -5.26 -28.35 -9.00
CA ILE A 134 -4.00 -27.61 -9.15
C ILE A 134 -4.29 -26.14 -8.80
N ALA A 135 -3.48 -25.57 -7.90
CA ALA A 135 -3.58 -24.17 -7.54
C ALA A 135 -3.27 -23.26 -8.75
N SER A 136 -3.99 -22.14 -8.86
CA SER A 136 -3.77 -21.18 -9.94
C SER A 136 -2.38 -20.54 -9.84
N ASP A 137 -1.86 -20.00 -10.94
CA ASP A 137 -0.56 -19.31 -10.95
C ASP A 137 -0.47 -18.15 -9.95
N LYS A 138 -1.59 -17.47 -9.70
CA LYS A 138 -1.66 -16.36 -8.73
C LYS A 138 -1.46 -16.85 -7.30
N ILE A 139 -2.01 -18.01 -6.95
CA ILE A 139 -1.83 -18.64 -5.64
C ILE A 139 -0.44 -19.28 -5.56
N THR A 140 -0.07 -20.07 -6.56
CA THR A 140 1.20 -20.82 -6.60
C THR A 140 2.41 -19.90 -6.52
N ASN A 141 2.39 -18.78 -7.24
CA ASN A 141 3.53 -17.87 -7.36
C ASN A 141 3.41 -16.62 -6.46
N TRP A 142 2.54 -16.64 -5.43
CA TRP A 142 2.51 -15.55 -4.45
C TRP A 142 3.87 -15.45 -3.74
N PRO A 143 4.45 -14.24 -3.57
CA PRO A 143 5.82 -14.09 -3.10
C PRO A 143 5.86 -14.11 -1.56
N ALA A 144 5.24 -15.10 -0.94
CA ALA A 144 5.14 -15.23 0.52
C ALA A 144 6.51 -15.32 1.18
N GLU A 145 7.40 -16.14 0.62
CA GLU A 145 8.68 -16.46 1.21
C GLU A 145 9.87 -16.06 0.34
N GLY A 146 10.92 -15.57 1.01
CA GLY A 146 12.19 -15.21 0.38
C GLY A 146 13.20 -16.35 0.39
N ASN A 147 13.94 -16.48 -0.70
CA ASN A 147 15.08 -17.40 -0.83
C ASN A 147 16.41 -16.62 -0.88
N SER A 148 17.55 -17.32 -0.77
CA SER A 148 18.87 -16.77 -1.14
C SER A 148 19.30 -15.46 -0.44
N GLY A 149 19.00 -15.31 0.85
CA GLY A 149 19.42 -14.15 1.66
C GLY A 149 18.34 -13.08 1.86
N PHE A 150 17.20 -13.18 1.18
CA PHE A 150 16.03 -12.35 1.47
C PHE A 150 15.42 -12.67 2.85
N SER A 151 14.54 -11.78 3.31
CA SER A 151 13.71 -12.04 4.50
C SER A 151 12.92 -13.33 4.34
N LYS A 152 12.81 -14.15 5.39
CA LYS A 152 12.03 -15.40 5.34
C LYS A 152 10.63 -15.14 4.82
N TYR A 153 9.96 -14.13 5.36
CA TYR A 153 8.64 -13.69 4.92
C TYR A 153 8.76 -12.37 4.17
N LEU A 154 8.18 -12.34 2.98
CA LEU A 154 8.16 -11.22 2.06
C LEU A 154 6.74 -10.68 1.93
N ALA A 155 5.79 -11.50 1.47
CA ALA A 155 4.37 -11.14 1.40
C ALA A 155 3.53 -11.81 2.50
N PRO A 156 2.45 -11.16 2.98
CA PRO A 156 1.53 -11.79 3.92
C PRO A 156 0.81 -13.00 3.32
N PHE A 157 0.69 -14.07 4.11
CA PHE A 157 -0.08 -15.27 3.76
C PHE A 157 -0.73 -15.88 5.01
N ILE A 158 -1.74 -16.70 4.81
CA ILE A 158 -2.32 -17.56 5.83
C ILE A 158 -1.70 -18.95 5.66
N ASP A 159 -0.93 -19.33 6.68
CA ASP A 159 -0.42 -20.68 6.87
C ASP A 159 -1.54 -21.55 7.45
N TYR A 160 -2.17 -22.35 6.61
CA TYR A 160 -3.35 -23.14 6.96
C TYR A 160 -2.97 -24.37 7.79
N ASN A 161 -1.84 -25.01 7.48
CA ASN A 161 -1.40 -26.24 8.15
C ASN A 161 -0.51 -25.95 9.39
N LEU A 162 -0.08 -24.70 9.56
CA LEU A 162 0.76 -24.17 10.64
C LEU A 162 2.18 -24.73 10.67
N ASP A 163 2.76 -25.04 9.52
CA ASP A 163 4.14 -25.54 9.38
C ASP A 163 5.20 -24.43 9.21
N GLY A 164 4.76 -23.19 9.00
CA GLY A 164 5.58 -22.00 8.87
C GLY A 164 6.22 -21.79 7.50
N THR A 165 5.78 -22.51 6.46
CA THR A 165 6.19 -22.43 5.06
C THR A 165 4.97 -22.10 4.21
N TYR A 166 5.16 -21.50 3.02
CA TYR A 166 4.06 -21.29 2.09
C TYR A 166 3.98 -22.44 1.08
N ASN A 167 3.02 -23.34 1.27
CA ASN A 167 2.67 -24.39 0.33
C ASN A 167 1.16 -24.40 0.01
N PRO A 168 0.75 -23.86 -1.15
CA PRO A 168 -0.65 -23.85 -1.55
C PRO A 168 -1.33 -25.22 -1.58
N MET A 169 -0.59 -26.28 -1.91
CA MET A 169 -1.19 -27.62 -1.97
C MET A 169 -1.51 -28.19 -0.58
N ASP A 170 -0.98 -27.59 0.49
CA ASP A 170 -1.37 -27.89 1.87
C ASP A 170 -2.49 -26.96 2.40
N GLY A 171 -3.00 -26.07 1.53
CA GLY A 171 -4.14 -25.18 1.79
C GLY A 171 -3.74 -23.74 2.12
N ASP A 172 -2.46 -23.37 1.99
CA ASP A 172 -1.99 -22.00 2.25
C ASP A 172 -2.43 -21.02 1.15
N TYR A 173 -2.64 -19.77 1.52
CA TYR A 173 -3.11 -18.76 0.57
C TYR A 173 -2.71 -17.34 0.92
N PRO A 174 -2.69 -16.41 -0.05
CA PRO A 174 -2.38 -15.00 0.18
C PRO A 174 -3.29 -14.36 1.23
N ALA A 175 -2.70 -13.60 2.16
CA ALA A 175 -3.44 -12.81 3.14
C ALA A 175 -3.61 -11.39 2.60
N ILE A 176 -4.79 -11.09 2.07
CA ILE A 176 -5.07 -9.82 1.39
C ILE A 176 -6.13 -8.99 2.10
N LYS A 177 -6.23 -7.73 1.68
CA LYS A 177 -7.34 -6.82 1.99
C LYS A 177 -8.12 -6.54 0.71
N GLY A 178 -9.36 -6.09 0.86
CA GLY A 178 -10.22 -5.85 -0.29
C GLY A 178 -10.77 -7.13 -0.91
N ASP A 179 -11.49 -6.96 -2.00
CA ASP A 179 -11.96 -8.04 -2.87
C ASP A 179 -10.99 -8.31 -4.02
N ASP A 180 -10.29 -7.27 -4.49
CA ASP A 180 -9.19 -7.38 -5.46
C ASP A 180 -7.96 -6.67 -4.90
N ALA A 181 -6.80 -7.30 -5.05
CA ALA A 181 -5.54 -6.78 -4.56
C ALA A 181 -4.38 -7.02 -5.53
N VAL A 182 -3.39 -6.15 -5.45
CA VAL A 182 -2.13 -6.22 -6.18
C VAL A 182 -1.00 -5.98 -5.21
N TYR A 183 -0.07 -6.91 -5.13
CA TYR A 183 1.12 -6.78 -4.30
C TYR A 183 2.36 -6.56 -5.15
N CYS A 184 3.31 -5.75 -4.69
CA CYS A 184 4.66 -5.68 -5.23
C CYS A 184 5.69 -5.32 -4.16
N ILE A 185 6.95 -5.67 -4.45
CA ILE A 185 8.11 -5.34 -3.62
C ILE A 185 9.08 -4.58 -4.51
N PHE A 186 9.65 -3.49 -4.02
CA PHE A 186 10.65 -2.69 -4.72
C PHE A 186 11.62 -2.03 -3.74
N ASN A 187 12.75 -1.53 -4.23
CA ASN A 187 13.80 -0.95 -3.41
C ASN A 187 14.57 0.16 -4.14
N ASP A 188 15.38 0.92 -3.40
CA ASP A 188 16.11 2.08 -3.93
C ASP A 188 17.64 1.87 -4.05
N ILE A 189 18.12 0.64 -4.26
CA ILE A 189 19.58 0.35 -4.22
C ILE A 189 20.15 -0.37 -5.44
N ASN A 190 19.42 -0.44 -6.54
CA ASN A 190 19.94 -1.09 -7.75
C ASN A 190 20.96 -0.23 -8.49
N ASP A 191 20.67 1.07 -8.68
CA ASP A 191 21.55 1.99 -9.42
C ASP A 191 21.51 3.41 -8.84
N GLU A 192 22.21 4.35 -9.48
CA GLU A 192 22.13 5.77 -9.15
C GLU A 192 20.70 6.31 -9.33
N HIS A 193 20.28 7.17 -8.40
CA HIS A 193 18.97 7.82 -8.44
C HIS A 193 18.97 8.91 -9.51
N THR A 194 18.23 8.69 -10.60
CA THR A 194 18.14 9.65 -11.71
C THR A 194 16.87 10.48 -11.67
N ALA A 195 15.90 10.14 -10.81
CA ALA A 195 14.69 10.94 -10.63
C ALA A 195 14.91 12.11 -9.68
N SER A 196 15.49 11.84 -8.51
CA SER A 196 15.78 12.87 -7.51
C SER A 196 17.22 13.38 -7.52
N PHE A 197 18.15 12.65 -8.13
CA PHE A 197 19.60 12.89 -8.00
C PHE A 197 20.08 12.76 -6.54
N GLY A 198 19.35 11.98 -5.73
CA GLY A 198 19.57 11.72 -4.32
C GLY A 198 20.54 10.59 -4.03
N ALA A 199 21.09 10.56 -2.81
CA ALA A 199 21.71 9.34 -2.30
C ALA A 199 20.61 8.36 -1.85
N SER A 200 20.79 7.08 -2.16
CA SER A 200 19.85 6.02 -1.77
C SER A 200 19.79 5.81 -0.25
N LEU A 201 18.59 5.53 0.26
CA LEU A 201 18.33 5.20 1.65
C LEU A 201 18.63 3.72 1.96
N GLY A 202 18.54 2.82 0.98
CA GLY A 202 18.54 1.39 1.25
C GLY A 202 17.29 0.92 1.99
N ILE A 203 16.16 1.34 1.43
CA ILE A 203 14.83 0.93 1.84
C ILE A 203 14.27 -0.10 0.88
N GLU A 204 13.59 -1.09 1.45
CA GLU A 204 12.69 -1.98 0.73
C GLU A 204 11.27 -1.53 1.02
N VAL A 205 10.44 -1.46 -0.01
CA VAL A 205 9.03 -1.11 0.10
C VAL A 205 8.20 -2.30 -0.32
N GLN A 206 7.31 -2.71 0.59
CA GLN A 206 6.29 -3.72 0.32
C GLN A 206 4.95 -3.00 0.20
N MET A 207 4.34 -3.06 -0.98
CA MET A 207 3.10 -2.36 -1.30
C MET A 207 1.97 -3.34 -1.57
N LEU A 208 0.83 -3.13 -0.91
CA LEU A 208 -0.44 -3.76 -1.23
C LEU A 208 -1.43 -2.67 -1.70
N ALA A 209 -1.82 -2.72 -2.96
CA ALA A 209 -2.94 -1.96 -3.49
C ALA A 209 -4.19 -2.82 -3.49
N TYR A 210 -5.35 -2.29 -3.12
CA TYR A 210 -6.58 -3.07 -3.04
C TYR A 210 -7.85 -2.24 -3.21
N THR A 211 -8.94 -2.90 -3.60
CA THR A 211 -10.28 -2.30 -3.79
C THR A 211 -11.35 -3.13 -3.12
N TYR A 212 -12.49 -2.51 -2.80
CA TYR A 212 -13.71 -3.19 -2.34
C TYR A 212 -14.79 -3.05 -3.40
N ALA A 213 -15.62 -4.07 -3.60
CA ALA A 213 -16.68 -4.04 -4.60
C ALA A 213 -17.66 -2.86 -4.40
N GLU A 214 -17.89 -2.44 -3.16
CA GLU A 214 -18.79 -1.34 -2.82
C GLU A 214 -18.13 0.06 -2.82
N SER A 215 -16.88 0.18 -3.30
CA SER A 215 -16.13 1.44 -3.32
C SER A 215 -15.35 1.63 -4.60
N SER A 216 -15.40 2.84 -5.16
CA SER A 216 -14.53 3.25 -6.27
C SER A 216 -13.18 3.84 -5.85
N SER A 217 -12.89 3.87 -4.54
CA SER A 217 -11.57 4.26 -4.03
C SER A 217 -10.58 3.11 -4.13
N ILE A 218 -9.34 3.43 -4.46
CA ILE A 218 -8.21 2.49 -4.50
C ILE A 218 -7.36 2.72 -3.26
N TYR A 219 -7.18 1.69 -2.44
CA TYR A 219 -6.42 1.79 -1.20
C TYR A 219 -5.00 1.30 -1.42
N LEU A 220 -4.05 1.94 -0.72
CA LEU A 220 -2.64 1.61 -0.78
C LEU A 220 -2.13 1.41 0.65
N GLU A 221 -1.50 0.28 0.93
CA GLU A 221 -0.75 0.02 2.15
C GLU A 221 0.74 -0.16 1.80
N TYR A 222 1.59 0.64 2.45
CA TYR A 222 3.03 0.60 2.30
C TYR A 222 3.70 0.22 3.63
N TYR A 223 4.64 -0.71 3.57
CA TYR A 223 5.68 -0.89 4.57
C TYR A 223 7.01 -0.44 3.97
N ILE A 224 7.57 0.64 4.51
CA ILE A 224 8.87 1.19 4.12
C ILE A 224 9.89 0.70 5.14
N ILE A 225 10.74 -0.25 4.74
CA ILE A 225 11.59 -1.04 5.63
C ILE A 225 13.04 -0.59 5.46
N ASN A 226 13.69 -0.20 6.55
CA ASN A 226 15.12 0.13 6.53
C ASN A 226 15.97 -1.15 6.53
N ARG A 227 16.63 -1.42 5.41
CA ARG A 227 17.52 -2.58 5.23
C ARG A 227 19.00 -2.23 5.46
N ARG A 228 19.34 -0.95 5.74
CA ARG A 228 20.69 -0.54 6.09
C ARG A 228 20.98 -0.71 7.60
N PRO A 229 22.25 -0.93 7.98
CA PRO A 229 22.67 -0.95 9.37
C PRO A 229 22.87 0.46 9.95
N ARG A 230 22.09 1.45 9.50
CA ARG A 230 22.15 2.83 9.99
C ARG A 230 20.77 3.33 10.39
N THR A 231 20.72 4.23 11.36
CA THR A 231 19.51 4.95 11.74
C THR A 231 19.34 6.16 10.84
N TYR A 232 18.12 6.38 10.39
CA TYR A 232 17.71 7.63 9.75
C TYR A 232 16.93 8.51 10.74
N ASN A 233 17.07 9.82 10.61
CA ASN A 233 16.36 10.83 11.39
C ASN A 233 15.62 11.80 10.46
N ASP A 234 14.67 12.56 11.02
CA ASP A 234 13.96 13.64 10.31
C ASP A 234 13.33 13.16 8.99
N ILE A 235 12.67 12.01 9.04
CA ILE A 235 12.14 11.34 7.86
C ILE A 235 10.87 12.06 7.42
N LYS A 236 10.81 12.41 6.14
CA LYS A 236 9.60 12.88 5.46
C LYS A 236 9.12 11.78 4.55
N VAL A 237 7.89 11.34 4.77
CA VAL A 237 7.21 10.42 3.86
C VAL A 237 6.08 11.19 3.19
N GLY A 238 6.37 11.61 1.96
CA GLY A 238 5.45 12.29 1.08
C GLY A 238 4.74 11.32 0.14
N PHE A 239 3.54 11.70 -0.28
CA PHE A 239 2.83 11.09 -1.39
C PHE A 239 2.47 12.20 -2.37
N PHE A 240 2.97 12.13 -3.60
CA PHE A 240 2.69 13.11 -4.62
C PHE A 240 1.56 12.64 -5.53
N LEU A 241 0.81 13.61 -6.06
CA LEU A 241 -0.30 13.41 -6.97
C LEU A 241 -0.13 14.39 -8.14
N ASP A 242 0.16 13.84 -9.31
CA ASP A 242 0.25 14.60 -10.55
C ASP A 242 -1.07 14.47 -11.33
N GLY A 243 -1.98 15.42 -11.14
CA GLY A 243 -3.33 15.34 -11.69
C GLY A 243 -3.34 15.57 -13.20
N GLU A 244 -4.05 14.71 -13.93
CA GLU A 244 -4.33 14.94 -15.35
C GLU A 244 -5.70 15.59 -15.51
N CYS A 245 -6.72 15.04 -14.83
CA CYS A 245 -8.08 15.60 -14.77
C CYS A 245 -8.61 16.01 -16.15
N GLY A 246 -8.44 15.16 -17.17
CA GLY A 246 -8.77 15.53 -18.54
C GLY A 246 -7.73 16.47 -19.13
N LEU A 247 -8.07 17.75 -19.31
CA LEU A 247 -7.19 18.75 -19.88
C LEU A 247 -6.15 19.25 -18.87
N ARG A 248 -4.98 18.61 -18.83
CA ARG A 248 -3.89 18.95 -17.89
C ARG A 248 -3.57 20.45 -17.70
N THR A 249 -3.81 21.28 -18.70
CA THR A 249 -3.50 22.72 -18.68
C THR A 249 -4.57 23.60 -18.03
N ASP A 250 -5.64 23.03 -17.46
CA ASP A 250 -6.72 23.78 -16.83
C ASP A 250 -6.94 23.45 -15.35
N ASN A 251 -5.97 22.81 -14.68
CA ASN A 251 -6.17 22.30 -13.33
C ASN A 251 -5.82 23.29 -12.21
N PHE A 252 -6.43 23.05 -11.05
CA PHE A 252 -6.08 23.61 -9.75
C PHE A 252 -5.77 22.52 -8.72
N ALA A 253 -5.04 22.88 -7.68
CA ALA A 253 -4.71 22.00 -6.56
C ALA A 253 -5.32 22.51 -5.24
N GLY A 254 -5.52 21.60 -4.29
CA GLY A 254 -6.08 21.93 -2.99
C GLY A 254 -5.72 20.94 -1.89
N THR A 255 -5.85 21.39 -0.65
CA THR A 255 -5.67 20.57 0.54
C THR A 255 -6.91 20.66 1.43
N LEU A 256 -7.47 19.50 1.82
CA LEU A 256 -8.31 19.39 3.01
C LEU A 256 -7.38 19.08 4.19
N GLU A 257 -7.04 20.09 4.96
CA GLU A 257 -6.15 20.05 6.13
C GLU A 257 -6.81 19.53 7.41
N GLN A 258 -8.15 19.43 7.44
CA GLN A 258 -8.92 18.78 8.50
C GLN A 258 -9.44 17.41 8.05
N TYR A 259 -9.76 16.54 9.02
CA TYR A 259 -10.22 15.18 8.73
C TYR A 259 -11.45 15.17 7.80
N PRO A 260 -11.47 14.30 6.77
CA PRO A 260 -10.38 13.43 6.31
C PRO A 260 -9.30 14.20 5.53
N GLN A 261 -8.05 14.13 6.01
CA GLN A 261 -6.96 14.92 5.44
C GLN A 261 -6.60 14.43 4.04
N THR A 262 -6.67 15.32 3.06
CA THR A 262 -6.65 14.97 1.63
C THR A 262 -5.90 16.02 0.83
N ILE A 263 -5.00 15.62 -0.07
CA ILE A 263 -4.50 16.49 -1.14
C ILE A 263 -5.24 16.15 -2.43
N PHE A 264 -5.47 17.13 -3.30
CA PHE A 264 -6.23 16.89 -4.53
C PHE A 264 -5.87 17.85 -5.66
N VAL A 265 -6.21 17.43 -6.88
CA VAL A 265 -6.16 18.21 -8.13
C VAL A 265 -7.55 18.11 -8.78
N HIS A 266 -8.02 19.20 -9.37
CA HIS A 266 -9.34 19.26 -9.99
C HIS A 266 -9.38 20.27 -11.15
N ASN A 267 -10.39 20.14 -12.01
CA ASN A 267 -10.67 21.09 -13.10
C ASN A 267 -10.80 22.51 -12.56
N GLY A 268 -10.15 23.46 -13.22
CA GLY A 268 -10.04 24.84 -12.76
C GLY A 268 -11.16 25.78 -13.24
N ASP A 269 -11.97 25.35 -14.21
CA ASP A 269 -13.06 26.14 -14.75
C ASP A 269 -14.36 25.33 -14.93
N ALA A 270 -15.32 25.87 -15.68
CA ALA A 270 -16.66 25.33 -15.82
C ALA A 270 -16.80 24.25 -16.90
N MET A 271 -15.72 23.88 -17.60
CA MET A 271 -15.76 22.90 -18.69
C MET A 271 -14.39 22.25 -18.89
N ASP A 272 -14.34 20.92 -18.87
CA ASP A 272 -13.12 20.21 -19.25
C ASP A 272 -13.11 19.90 -20.76
N GLU A 273 -12.47 20.75 -21.57
CA GLU A 273 -12.63 20.73 -23.02
C GLU A 273 -12.00 19.51 -23.70
N GLY A 274 -12.85 18.74 -24.41
CA GLY A 274 -12.41 17.60 -25.21
C GLY A 274 -12.23 16.30 -24.40
N PHE A 275 -12.49 16.34 -23.10
CA PHE A 275 -12.37 15.21 -22.20
C PHE A 275 -13.69 14.95 -21.45
N PHE A 276 -13.84 15.42 -20.21
CA PHE A 276 -15.03 15.15 -19.39
C PHE A 276 -16.18 16.16 -19.59
N GLY A 277 -15.96 17.28 -20.30
CA GLY A 277 -16.98 18.27 -20.61
C GLY A 277 -17.56 18.93 -19.36
N ASN A 278 -18.89 18.91 -19.20
CA ASN A 278 -19.55 19.52 -18.03
C ASN A 278 -19.49 18.65 -16.75
N GLU A 279 -18.89 17.46 -16.82
CA GLU A 279 -18.67 16.58 -15.67
C GLU A 279 -17.24 16.77 -15.16
N LEU A 280 -17.01 17.86 -14.44
CA LEU A 280 -15.69 18.39 -14.08
C LEU A 280 -14.90 17.40 -13.21
N PRO A 281 -13.73 16.91 -13.64
CA PRO A 281 -12.99 15.86 -12.97
C PRO A 281 -12.19 16.34 -11.75
N TYR A 282 -11.99 15.44 -10.79
CA TYR A 282 -11.02 15.57 -9.72
C TYR A 282 -10.33 14.24 -9.43
N VAL A 283 -9.13 14.33 -8.85
CA VAL A 283 -8.40 13.22 -8.24
C VAL A 283 -7.79 13.68 -6.92
N GLY A 284 -7.78 12.81 -5.91
CA GLY A 284 -7.26 13.12 -4.59
C GLY A 284 -6.64 11.91 -3.90
N VAL A 285 -5.82 12.19 -2.89
CA VAL A 285 -5.19 11.20 -2.01
C VAL A 285 -5.55 11.51 -0.58
N VAL A 286 -6.25 10.58 0.06
CA VAL A 286 -6.63 10.63 1.46
C VAL A 286 -5.55 9.97 2.29
N PHE A 287 -5.11 10.64 3.36
CA PHE A 287 -4.14 10.13 4.32
C PHE A 287 -4.90 9.41 5.45
N LEU A 288 -4.76 8.09 5.55
CA LEU A 288 -5.69 7.26 6.32
C LEU A 288 -5.22 6.96 7.75
N ASN A 289 -3.94 6.62 7.92
CA ASN A 289 -3.38 6.22 9.22
C ASN A 289 -2.49 7.28 9.87
N GLU A 290 -2.11 8.32 9.13
CA GLU A 290 -1.25 9.39 9.60
C GLU A 290 -1.80 10.74 9.16
N ASN A 291 -1.57 11.74 9.98
CA ASN A 291 -2.00 13.10 9.65
C ASN A 291 -0.99 13.81 8.77
N LEU A 292 -1.48 14.65 7.86
CA LEU A 292 -0.66 15.59 7.11
C LEU A 292 0.05 16.54 8.08
N SER A 293 1.37 16.64 7.92
CA SER A 293 2.21 17.66 8.54
C SER A 293 2.32 18.91 7.69
N LYS A 294 2.41 18.73 6.35
CA LYS A 294 2.55 19.79 5.36
C LYS A 294 1.94 19.37 4.02
N SER A 295 1.61 20.33 3.18
CA SER A 295 1.35 20.12 1.75
C SER A 295 1.91 21.26 0.91
N ILE A 296 2.35 20.95 -0.31
CA ILE A 296 2.89 21.91 -1.27
C ILE A 296 2.52 21.50 -2.69
N SER A 297 2.30 22.47 -3.58
CA SER A 297 1.92 22.25 -4.98
C SER A 297 2.87 23.00 -5.88
N PHE A 298 3.26 22.38 -6.98
CA PHE A 298 4.15 22.96 -7.98
C PHE A 298 3.59 22.79 -9.39
N THR A 299 4.07 23.66 -10.27
CA THR A 299 3.71 23.70 -11.70
C THR A 299 4.83 23.11 -12.56
N GLU A 300 4.60 22.94 -13.86
CA GLU A 300 5.66 22.57 -14.81
C GLU A 300 6.61 23.73 -15.19
N GLY A 301 6.41 24.93 -14.61
CA GLY A 301 7.25 26.09 -14.87
C GLY A 301 8.64 26.00 -14.22
N ASN A 302 9.46 27.03 -14.46
CA ASN A 302 10.83 27.13 -13.94
C ASN A 302 10.95 28.04 -12.70
N GLY A 303 9.83 28.61 -12.24
CA GLY A 303 9.80 29.48 -11.06
C GLY A 303 10.12 28.70 -9.76
N LYS A 304 10.07 29.40 -8.62
CA LYS A 304 10.35 28.77 -7.31
C LYS A 304 9.28 27.75 -6.86
N ASN A 305 8.06 27.87 -7.40
CA ASN A 305 6.96 26.91 -7.34
C ASN A 305 6.86 26.07 -8.63
N GLY A 306 7.93 26.01 -9.41
CA GLY A 306 8.08 25.16 -10.57
C GLY A 306 8.53 23.76 -10.20
N ARG A 307 8.64 22.87 -11.19
CA ARG A 307 9.05 21.49 -10.99
C ARG A 307 10.45 21.41 -10.35
N PRO A 308 10.73 20.37 -9.54
CA PRO A 308 12.06 20.15 -9.00
C PRO A 308 13.02 19.71 -10.11
N GLU A 309 14.25 20.19 -10.09
CA GLU A 309 15.25 19.91 -11.12
C GLU A 309 16.56 19.35 -10.55
N VAL A 310 16.84 19.64 -9.28
CA VAL A 310 18.00 19.11 -8.56
C VAL A 310 17.57 18.56 -7.20
N ASN A 311 18.35 17.65 -6.61
CA ASN A 311 18.08 17.03 -5.30
C ASN A 311 17.67 18.04 -4.22
N ALA A 312 18.34 19.20 -4.17
CA ALA A 312 18.01 20.25 -3.20
C ALA A 312 16.55 20.75 -3.32
N ASP A 313 15.97 20.76 -4.51
CA ASP A 313 14.55 21.10 -4.71
C ASP A 313 13.65 19.99 -4.16
N PHE A 314 14.01 18.73 -4.39
CA PHE A 314 13.25 17.59 -3.89
C PHE A 314 13.19 17.58 -2.35
N ILE A 315 14.32 17.89 -1.71
CA ILE A 315 14.44 18.04 -0.26
C ILE A 315 13.57 19.21 0.23
N ARG A 316 13.67 20.39 -0.39
CA ARG A 316 12.89 21.58 0.02
C ARG A 316 11.38 21.35 -0.10
N PHE A 317 10.92 20.74 -1.19
CA PHE A 317 9.50 20.41 -1.33
C PHE A 317 9.04 19.40 -0.28
N SER A 318 9.85 18.39 0.07
CA SER A 318 9.53 17.48 1.18
C SER A 318 9.44 18.17 2.56
N GLN A 319 9.96 19.39 2.67
CA GLN A 319 9.91 20.23 3.88
C GLN A 319 8.83 21.32 3.79
N GLY A 320 8.04 21.37 2.70
CA GLY A 320 7.06 22.42 2.42
C GLY A 320 7.70 23.80 2.21
N VAL A 321 8.85 23.84 1.55
CA VAL A 321 9.65 25.04 1.26
C VAL A 321 9.88 25.15 -0.25
N TRP A 322 9.88 26.37 -0.80
CA TRP A 322 10.11 26.62 -2.22
C TRP A 322 11.55 26.37 -2.66
N LYS A 323 11.81 26.25 -3.97
CA LYS A 323 13.16 26.00 -4.53
C LYS A 323 14.20 27.03 -4.09
N ASP A 324 13.78 28.29 -3.86
CA ASP A 324 14.63 29.39 -3.38
C ASP A 324 14.82 29.42 -1.86
N SER A 325 14.37 28.38 -1.15
CA SER A 325 14.37 28.25 0.30
C SER A 325 13.42 29.19 1.05
N THR A 326 12.52 29.90 0.36
CA THR A 326 11.46 30.70 1.01
C THR A 326 10.32 29.80 1.50
N PRO A 327 9.71 30.11 2.66
CA PRO A 327 8.60 29.31 3.19
C PRO A 327 7.34 29.46 2.34
N LEU A 328 6.45 28.47 2.45
CA LEU A 328 5.08 28.58 1.98
C LEU A 328 4.31 29.60 2.84
N THR A 329 3.62 30.53 2.20
CA THR A 329 2.82 31.56 2.86
C THR A 329 1.36 31.53 2.39
N PHE A 330 0.45 32.10 3.17
CA PHE A 330 -0.96 32.22 2.81
C PHE A 330 -1.18 33.32 1.74
N GLY A 331 -2.09 33.05 0.80
CA GLY A 331 -2.54 34.00 -0.24
C GLY A 331 -1.83 33.84 -1.59
N SER A 332 -2.47 34.33 -2.65
CA SER A 332 -2.04 34.18 -4.05
C SER A 332 -1.63 32.74 -4.39
N THR A 333 -0.41 32.54 -4.89
CA THR A 333 0.20 31.22 -5.17
C THR A 333 1.01 30.65 -4.00
N GLY A 334 0.97 31.30 -2.84
CA GLY A 334 1.77 30.97 -1.65
C GLY A 334 3.25 31.28 -1.74
N THR A 335 3.63 32.08 -2.75
CA THR A 335 5.02 32.45 -3.06
C THR A 335 5.41 33.85 -2.58
N ASN A 336 4.44 34.70 -2.25
CA ASN A 336 4.68 36.07 -1.81
C ASN A 336 5.07 36.11 -0.33
N PRO A 337 5.84 37.11 0.13
CA PRO A 337 6.05 37.30 1.58
C PRO A 337 4.72 37.46 2.31
N GLY A 338 4.55 36.78 3.45
CA GLY A 338 3.28 36.74 4.17
C GLY A 338 3.32 35.84 5.41
N GLU A 339 2.15 35.51 5.95
CA GLU A 339 2.00 34.56 7.06
C GLU A 339 2.35 33.15 6.57
N GLU A 340 3.30 32.49 7.25
CA GLU A 340 3.67 31.11 6.93
C GLU A 340 2.51 30.15 7.18
N THR A 341 2.32 29.19 6.28
CA THR A 341 1.28 28.16 6.42
C THR A 341 1.84 26.78 6.06
N PRO A 342 1.46 25.73 6.79
CA PRO A 342 1.92 24.37 6.50
C PRO A 342 1.21 23.73 5.28
N PHE A 343 0.04 24.24 4.87
CA PHE A 343 -0.79 23.60 3.85
C PHE A 343 -1.11 24.56 2.72
N ILE A 344 -0.79 24.16 1.49
CA ILE A 344 -1.10 24.96 0.31
C ILE A 344 -2.58 24.84 -0.06
N PHE A 345 -3.21 25.96 -0.40
CA PHE A 345 -4.62 26.04 -0.82
C PHE A 345 -5.53 25.25 0.14
N ALA A 346 -5.47 25.61 1.42
CA ALA A 346 -6.15 24.94 2.52
C ALA A 346 -7.66 25.28 2.51
N GLN A 347 -8.53 24.27 2.37
CA GLN A 347 -9.96 24.45 2.08
C GLN A 347 -10.92 23.91 3.13
N SER A 348 -10.42 23.51 4.31
CA SER A 348 -11.27 22.87 5.34
C SER A 348 -11.16 23.48 6.74
N SER A 349 -10.36 24.53 6.93
CA SER A 349 -10.23 25.23 8.21
C SER A 349 -11.56 25.87 8.62
N SER A 350 -12.05 25.45 9.80
CA SER A 350 -13.26 25.98 10.42
C SER A 350 -13.12 27.40 10.99
N ASN A 351 -11.89 27.93 11.05
CA ASN A 351 -11.55 29.13 11.81
C ASN A 351 -11.17 30.33 10.93
N SER A 352 -11.14 30.16 9.60
CA SER A 352 -10.91 31.26 8.67
C SER A 352 -12.25 31.67 8.06
N ASN A 353 -12.51 32.98 8.01
CA ASN A 353 -13.66 33.51 7.26
C ASN A 353 -13.43 33.44 5.75
N GLU A 354 -12.31 32.88 5.29
CA GLU A 354 -11.86 32.90 3.90
C GLU A 354 -11.11 31.60 3.58
N ILE A 355 -11.75 30.75 2.77
CA ILE A 355 -11.17 29.53 2.21
C ILE A 355 -10.11 29.93 1.18
N TRP A 356 -8.87 29.46 1.35
CA TRP A 356 -7.79 29.73 0.41
C TRP A 356 -7.83 28.75 -0.75
N THR A 357 -8.31 29.20 -1.89
CA THR A 357 -8.37 28.43 -3.14
C THR A 357 -7.65 29.18 -4.24
N GLU A 358 -7.11 28.45 -5.23
CA GLU A 358 -6.52 29.07 -6.42
C GLU A 358 -7.51 29.97 -7.16
N MET A 359 -8.79 29.57 -7.18
CA MET A 359 -9.86 30.33 -7.81
C MET A 359 -10.13 31.67 -7.13
N ASN A 360 -10.24 31.70 -5.81
CA ASN A 360 -10.49 32.93 -5.05
C ASN A 360 -9.34 33.93 -5.21
N GLU A 361 -8.13 33.42 -5.36
CA GLU A 361 -6.91 34.21 -5.57
C GLU A 361 -6.73 34.67 -7.03
N GLY A 362 -7.55 34.20 -7.96
CA GLY A 362 -7.41 34.51 -9.39
C GLY A 362 -6.15 33.92 -10.02
N ASN A 363 -5.64 32.80 -9.48
CA ASN A 363 -4.51 32.10 -10.08
C ASN A 363 -4.90 31.52 -11.45
N THR A 364 -3.96 31.47 -12.38
CA THR A 364 -4.21 30.87 -13.71
C THR A 364 -4.23 29.34 -13.60
N PRO A 365 -5.28 28.66 -14.08
CA PRO A 365 -5.30 27.20 -14.17
C PRO A 365 -4.13 26.66 -15.00
N GLY A 366 -3.70 25.43 -14.71
CA GLY A 366 -2.54 24.83 -15.37
C GLY A 366 -2.21 23.46 -14.84
N SER A 367 -1.13 22.86 -15.32
CA SER A 367 -0.65 21.59 -14.75
C SER A 367 -0.32 21.76 -13.27
N ARG A 368 -0.79 20.82 -12.45
CA ARG A 368 -0.57 20.81 -11.00
C ARG A 368 -0.08 19.44 -10.54
N THR A 369 1.02 19.45 -9.81
CA THR A 369 1.42 18.33 -8.96
C THR A 369 1.40 18.78 -7.52
N ILE A 370 0.68 18.06 -6.66
CA ILE A 370 0.59 18.34 -5.22
C ILE A 370 1.25 17.23 -4.42
N LEU A 371 1.95 17.59 -3.35
CA LEU A 371 2.67 16.70 -2.45
C LEU A 371 2.12 16.90 -1.03
N GLY A 372 1.60 15.82 -0.44
CA GLY A 372 1.22 15.77 0.96
C GLY A 372 2.27 15.02 1.77
N ILE A 373 2.64 15.55 2.94
CA ILE A 373 3.82 15.11 3.69
C ILE A 373 3.42 14.68 5.10
N THR A 374 3.88 13.49 5.48
CA THR A 374 3.91 13.03 6.88
C THR A 374 5.35 13.02 7.38
N GLN A 375 5.55 13.01 8.69
CA GLN A 375 6.88 13.06 9.30
C GLN A 375 7.05 11.96 10.35
N GLU A 376 8.22 11.34 10.35
CA GLU A 376 8.69 10.48 11.44
C GLU A 376 9.96 11.05 12.06
N SER A 377 10.15 10.77 13.34
CA SER A 377 11.36 11.21 14.05
C SER A 377 12.57 10.38 13.67
N GLU A 378 12.41 9.06 13.61
CA GLU A 378 13.49 8.10 13.47
C GLU A 378 13.02 6.85 12.70
N LEU A 379 13.95 6.25 11.95
CA LEU A 379 13.80 4.95 11.31
C LEU A 379 15.04 4.10 11.60
N LEU A 380 14.90 3.22 12.59
CA LEU A 380 15.97 2.33 13.06
C LEU A 380 16.35 1.27 12.02
N PRO A 381 17.57 0.71 12.07
CA PRO A 381 17.92 -0.48 11.31
C PRO A 381 16.90 -1.60 11.50
N LYS A 382 16.43 -2.21 10.40
CA LYS A 382 15.39 -3.26 10.39
C LYS A 382 14.01 -2.78 10.88
N GLY A 383 13.87 -1.51 11.24
CA GLY A 383 12.58 -0.88 11.51
C GLY A 383 11.80 -0.63 10.23
N TYR A 384 10.53 -0.27 10.38
CA TYR A 384 9.69 0.09 9.25
C TYR A 384 8.74 1.25 9.58
N ILE A 385 8.33 1.95 8.54
CA ILE A 385 7.26 2.96 8.58
C ILE A 385 6.07 2.37 7.83
N LYS A 386 4.87 2.44 8.43
CA LYS A 386 3.62 2.04 7.79
C LYS A 386 2.85 3.26 7.29
N ARG A 387 2.41 3.24 6.03
CA ARG A 387 1.55 4.29 5.45
C ARG A 387 0.38 3.70 4.70
N ASN A 388 -0.78 4.33 4.87
CA ASN A 388 -2.04 3.94 4.24
C ASN A 388 -2.64 5.17 3.56
N PHE A 389 -2.98 5.01 2.29
CA PHE A 389 -3.60 6.05 1.48
C PHE A 389 -4.85 5.52 0.80
N ALA A 390 -5.77 6.41 0.42
CA ALA A 390 -6.83 6.10 -0.55
C ALA A 390 -6.73 7.09 -1.72
N ILE A 391 -6.62 6.59 -2.94
CA ILE A 391 -6.82 7.38 -4.15
C ILE A 391 -8.32 7.43 -4.40
N ILE A 392 -8.84 8.66 -4.49
CA ILE A 392 -10.23 8.96 -4.83
C ILE A 392 -10.26 9.78 -6.12
N SER A 393 -11.28 9.57 -6.94
CA SER A 393 -11.48 10.32 -8.19
C SER A 393 -12.97 10.44 -8.47
N GLY A 394 -13.37 11.37 -9.32
CA GLY A 394 -14.77 11.52 -9.70
C GLY A 394 -15.02 12.78 -10.49
N THR A 395 -16.30 13.07 -10.73
CA THR A 395 -16.73 14.27 -11.42
C THR A 395 -17.75 15.06 -10.59
N VAL A 396 -17.84 16.36 -10.84
CA VAL A 396 -18.88 17.25 -10.31
C VAL A 396 -19.50 18.07 -11.44
N LYS A 397 -20.72 18.59 -11.24
CA LYS A 397 -21.40 19.42 -12.24
C LYS A 397 -21.13 20.91 -12.13
N SER A 398 -20.51 21.34 -11.03
CA SER A 398 -20.21 22.74 -10.76
C SER A 398 -18.94 22.85 -9.93
N ILE A 399 -18.19 23.92 -10.16
CA ILE A 399 -16.89 24.15 -9.51
C ILE A 399 -17.04 24.32 -8.00
N GLU A 400 -18.15 24.92 -7.56
CA GLU A 400 -18.45 25.14 -6.15
C GLU A 400 -18.67 23.84 -5.37
N SER A 401 -18.88 22.72 -6.08
CA SER A 401 -19.15 21.42 -5.49
C SER A 401 -17.89 20.60 -5.17
N PHE A 402 -16.71 21.00 -5.66
CA PHE A 402 -15.49 20.18 -5.52
C PHE A 402 -15.13 19.86 -4.07
N ALA A 403 -14.98 20.87 -3.22
CA ALA A 403 -14.56 20.66 -1.83
C ALA A 403 -15.52 19.73 -1.07
N THR A 404 -16.82 19.90 -1.28
CA THR A 404 -17.86 19.05 -0.66
C THR A 404 -17.79 17.62 -1.21
N ALA A 405 -17.76 17.43 -2.53
CA ALA A 405 -17.73 16.11 -3.14
C ALA A 405 -16.45 15.32 -2.76
N ILE A 406 -15.29 15.98 -2.79
CA ILE A 406 -14.01 15.40 -2.38
C ILE A 406 -14.07 15.00 -0.90
N LYS A 407 -14.58 15.87 -0.02
CA LYS A 407 -14.73 15.59 1.42
C LYS A 407 -15.66 14.41 1.69
N GLU A 408 -16.78 14.31 0.99
CA GLU A 408 -17.73 13.19 1.11
C GLU A 408 -17.09 11.87 0.65
N LYS A 409 -16.41 11.87 -0.50
CA LYS A 409 -15.73 10.68 -1.03
C LYS A 409 -14.57 10.25 -0.13
N ALA A 410 -13.77 11.21 0.35
CA ALA A 410 -12.69 10.95 1.30
C ALA A 410 -13.20 10.41 2.64
N SER A 411 -14.37 10.90 3.11
CA SER A 411 -14.99 10.43 4.35
C SER A 411 -15.48 8.99 4.22
N THR A 412 -16.05 8.66 3.06
CA THR A 412 -16.50 7.30 2.72
C THR A 412 -15.32 6.35 2.66
N ALA A 413 -14.25 6.72 1.96
CA ALA A 413 -13.02 5.92 1.88
C ALA A 413 -12.40 5.70 3.28
N SER A 414 -12.29 6.76 4.08
CA SER A 414 -11.75 6.68 5.44
C SER A 414 -12.58 5.79 6.35
N LYS A 415 -13.91 5.86 6.26
CA LYS A 415 -14.83 5.02 7.03
C LYS A 415 -14.67 3.56 6.65
N MET A 416 -14.70 3.24 5.35
CA MET A 416 -14.53 1.87 4.85
C MET A 416 -13.19 1.29 5.26
N TRP A 417 -12.10 2.06 5.13
CA TRP A 417 -10.78 1.62 5.60
C TRP A 417 -10.77 1.35 7.10
N LYS A 418 -11.37 2.21 7.94
CA LYS A 418 -11.45 1.97 9.39
C LYS A 418 -12.23 0.71 9.73
N GLU A 419 -13.37 0.48 9.08
CA GLU A 419 -14.25 -0.67 9.32
C GLU A 419 -13.61 -2.00 8.93
N THR A 420 -12.73 -1.99 7.93
CA THR A 420 -12.10 -3.19 7.37
C THR A 420 -10.67 -3.42 7.87
N ASN A 421 -10.00 -2.35 8.34
CA ASN A 421 -8.64 -2.42 8.88
C ASN A 421 -8.60 -2.50 10.42
N THR A 422 -9.75 -2.29 11.10
CA THR A 422 -9.92 -2.78 12.47
C THR A 422 -10.10 -4.28 12.38
N THR A 423 -9.10 -5.05 12.82
CA THR A 423 -9.17 -6.51 12.80
C THR A 423 -10.41 -6.95 13.58
N PRO A 424 -11.47 -7.51 12.96
CA PRO A 424 -12.21 -8.51 13.68
C PRO A 424 -11.21 -9.66 13.74
N ILE A 425 -10.47 -9.79 14.84
CA ILE A 425 -9.86 -11.09 15.14
C ILE A 425 -11.05 -12.03 15.09
N PRO A 426 -11.15 -12.95 14.12
CA PRO A 426 -12.10 -14.02 14.28
C PRO A 426 -11.58 -14.70 15.53
N LEU A 427 -12.27 -14.50 16.66
CA LEU A 427 -12.06 -15.35 17.81
C LEU A 427 -12.49 -16.71 17.28
N GLU A 428 -11.53 -17.50 16.77
CA GLU A 428 -11.81 -18.89 16.49
C GLU A 428 -12.17 -19.49 17.84
N THR A 429 -13.47 -19.67 18.06
CA THR A 429 -14.08 -20.13 19.30
C THR A 429 -13.65 -21.55 19.69
N ASN A 430 -12.78 -22.16 18.88
CA ASN A 430 -12.27 -23.50 19.07
C ASN A 430 -10.77 -23.55 19.34
N LEU A 431 -9.97 -22.48 19.43
CA LEU A 431 -8.52 -22.58 19.69
C LEU A 431 -8.20 -23.60 20.79
N HIS A 432 -7.29 -24.55 20.54
CA HIS A 432 -6.84 -25.48 21.59
C HIS A 432 -6.40 -24.68 22.80
N ASP A 433 -6.71 -25.11 24.00
CA ASP A 433 -6.22 -24.44 25.20
C ASP A 433 -5.45 -25.37 26.12
N VAL A 434 -4.48 -24.81 26.84
CA VAL A 434 -3.53 -25.54 27.68
C VAL A 434 -3.46 -24.82 29.02
N TYR A 435 -4.12 -25.36 30.04
CA TYR A 435 -4.23 -24.70 31.34
C TYR A 435 -4.18 -25.69 32.53
N PRO A 436 -3.67 -25.28 33.70
CA PRO A 436 -2.98 -24.01 33.92
C PRO A 436 -1.64 -23.97 33.16
N ASN A 437 -1.30 -22.79 32.66
CA ASN A 437 0.00 -22.49 32.06
C ASN A 437 0.36 -21.06 32.50
N PRO A 438 1.29 -20.88 33.46
CA PRO A 438 2.30 -21.86 33.90
C PRO A 438 1.74 -23.07 34.68
N SER A 439 2.41 -24.22 34.57
CA SER A 439 2.00 -25.51 35.13
C SER A 439 3.04 -26.06 36.12
N SER A 440 2.60 -26.88 37.08
CA SER A 440 3.45 -27.68 37.97
C SER A 440 3.60 -29.14 37.49
N GLY A 441 3.53 -29.36 36.17
CA GLY A 441 3.50 -30.71 35.57
C GLY A 441 2.11 -31.36 35.46
N SER A 442 1.04 -30.68 35.90
CA SER A 442 -0.36 -31.07 35.67
C SER A 442 -1.08 -29.98 34.89
N PHE A 443 -1.60 -30.29 33.72
CA PHE A 443 -2.35 -29.36 32.87
C PHE A 443 -3.37 -30.10 31.99
N THR A 444 -4.34 -29.35 31.49
CA THR A 444 -5.43 -29.84 30.64
C THR A 444 -5.28 -29.24 29.26
N VAL A 445 -5.40 -30.10 28.25
CA VAL A 445 -5.51 -29.71 26.85
C VAL A 445 -6.97 -29.84 26.42
N THR A 446 -7.56 -28.79 25.85
CA THR A 446 -8.96 -28.76 25.39
C THR A 446 -9.10 -28.62 23.89
N ASN A 447 -10.33 -28.83 23.40
CA ASN A 447 -10.72 -28.75 21.99
C ASN A 447 -10.04 -29.79 21.09
N LEU A 448 -9.80 -30.99 21.64
CA LEU A 448 -9.32 -32.16 20.90
C LEU A 448 -10.47 -32.79 20.10
N THR A 449 -10.14 -33.43 18.97
CA THR A 449 -11.06 -34.25 18.18
C THR A 449 -10.65 -35.73 18.21
N LYS A 450 -11.52 -36.61 17.67
CA LYS A 450 -11.17 -38.03 17.52
C LYS A 450 -9.90 -38.17 16.69
N ASN A 451 -8.96 -39.00 17.14
CA ASN A 451 -7.63 -39.22 16.52
C ASN A 451 -6.67 -38.04 16.64
N SER A 452 -6.88 -37.12 17.59
CA SER A 452 -5.87 -36.09 17.86
C SER A 452 -4.55 -36.70 18.34
N GLU A 453 -3.48 -35.93 18.22
CA GLU A 453 -2.14 -36.23 18.71
C GLU A 453 -1.59 -35.06 19.51
N ILE A 454 -0.84 -35.33 20.57
CA ILE A 454 -0.17 -34.33 21.39
C ILE A 454 1.30 -34.72 21.48
N TYR A 455 2.19 -33.76 21.24
CA TYR A 455 3.63 -33.88 21.45
C TYR A 455 4.11 -32.72 22.31
N ILE A 456 5.03 -32.99 23.22
CA ILE A 456 5.68 -31.96 24.03
C ILE A 456 7.17 -32.07 23.80
N THR A 457 7.78 -30.99 23.33
CA THR A 457 9.21 -30.91 23.05
C THR A 457 9.88 -29.90 23.96
N ASN A 458 11.13 -30.15 24.31
CA ASN A 458 11.97 -29.15 24.96
C ASN A 458 12.47 -28.11 23.93
N ASN A 459 13.22 -27.11 24.39
CA ASN A 459 13.83 -26.07 23.54
C ASN A 459 14.88 -26.58 22.53
N GLN A 460 15.28 -27.85 22.60
CA GLN A 460 16.18 -28.51 21.65
C GLN A 460 15.41 -29.42 20.66
N GLY A 461 14.08 -29.42 20.70
CA GLY A 461 13.24 -30.26 19.83
C GLY A 461 13.12 -31.72 20.27
N ILE A 462 13.68 -32.11 21.42
CA ILE A 462 13.57 -33.46 21.95
C ILE A 462 12.17 -33.67 22.53
N ILE A 463 11.49 -34.73 22.09
CA ILE A 463 10.16 -35.10 22.58
C ILE A 463 10.27 -35.58 24.03
N ALA A 464 9.72 -34.79 24.95
CA ALA A 464 9.60 -35.11 26.36
C ALA A 464 8.33 -35.94 26.67
N PHE A 465 7.29 -35.81 25.85
CA PHE A 465 6.05 -36.58 25.97
C PHE A 465 5.30 -36.64 24.64
N SER A 466 4.59 -37.75 24.39
CA SER A 466 3.66 -37.87 23.26
C SER A 466 2.47 -38.75 23.62
N ASN A 467 1.28 -38.40 23.12
CA ASN A 467 0.10 -39.25 23.23
C ASN A 467 -0.82 -39.05 22.00
N LYS A 468 -1.54 -40.08 21.59
CA LYS A 468 -2.30 -40.14 20.32
C LYS A 468 -3.66 -40.80 20.52
N ASN A 469 -4.50 -40.75 19.50
CA ASN A 469 -5.79 -41.45 19.43
C ASN A 469 -6.79 -41.01 20.50
N PHE A 470 -6.87 -39.70 20.77
CA PHE A 470 -7.86 -39.17 21.71
C PHE A 470 -9.30 -39.42 21.24
N ILE A 471 -10.18 -39.69 22.20
CA ILE A 471 -11.63 -39.86 21.99
C ILE A 471 -12.45 -38.82 22.77
N SER A 472 -11.80 -38.03 23.62
CA SER A 472 -12.40 -37.00 24.48
C SER A 472 -11.93 -35.62 24.02
N PRO A 473 -12.80 -34.58 24.08
CA PRO A 473 -12.44 -33.22 23.70
C PRO A 473 -11.49 -32.53 24.68
N ALA A 474 -11.27 -33.13 25.86
CA ALA A 474 -10.29 -32.68 26.83
C ALA A 474 -9.43 -33.84 27.31
N TYR A 475 -8.14 -33.56 27.50
CA TYR A 475 -7.16 -34.50 28.04
C TYR A 475 -6.38 -33.84 29.18
N ARG A 476 -6.43 -34.47 30.36
CA ARG A 476 -5.60 -34.06 31.50
C ARG A 476 -4.26 -34.78 31.42
N CYS A 477 -3.20 -34.02 31.23
CA CYS A 477 -1.83 -34.48 31.23
C CYS A 477 -1.22 -34.33 32.64
N ASN A 478 -0.60 -35.39 33.15
CA ASN A 478 0.15 -35.40 34.40
C ASN A 478 1.52 -35.99 34.10
N ILE A 479 2.52 -35.13 33.92
CA ILE A 479 3.89 -35.51 33.56
C ILE A 479 4.87 -34.77 34.44
N SER A 480 5.92 -35.47 34.89
CA SER A 480 7.02 -34.84 35.62
C SER A 480 8.02 -34.32 34.60
N LEU A 481 8.06 -32.99 34.43
CA LEU A 481 9.03 -32.30 33.59
C LEU A 481 9.93 -31.42 34.47
N PRO A 482 11.24 -31.33 34.17
CA PRO A 482 12.10 -30.32 34.76
C PRO A 482 11.56 -28.89 34.56
N LEU A 483 11.98 -27.98 35.43
CA LEU A 483 11.68 -26.55 35.29
C LEU A 483 12.21 -26.03 33.95
N GLY A 484 11.35 -25.36 33.19
CA GLY A 484 11.74 -24.85 31.88
C GLY A 484 10.57 -24.53 30.96
N VAL A 485 10.91 -24.05 29.76
CA VAL A 485 9.97 -23.78 28.67
C VAL A 485 9.95 -24.98 27.73
N TYR A 486 8.76 -25.47 27.46
CA TYR A 486 8.46 -26.52 26.50
C TYR A 486 7.52 -26.00 25.43
N TYR A 487 7.40 -26.73 24.32
CA TYR A 487 6.39 -26.49 23.30
C TYR A 487 5.47 -27.69 23.21
N ILE A 488 4.17 -27.44 23.30
CA ILE A 488 3.13 -28.45 23.06
C ILE A 488 2.58 -28.29 21.65
N THR A 489 2.71 -29.34 20.85
CA THR A 489 2.11 -29.47 19.52
C THR A 489 0.87 -30.34 19.63
N ILE A 490 -0.27 -29.84 19.15
CA ILE A 490 -1.56 -30.52 19.19
C ILE A 490 -2.03 -30.66 17.74
N ILE A 491 -2.09 -31.89 17.24
CA ILE A 491 -2.52 -32.22 15.88
C ILE A 491 -3.93 -32.79 15.97
N THR A 492 -4.83 -32.29 15.13
CA THR A 492 -6.20 -32.79 14.96
C THR A 492 -6.46 -33.02 13.49
N ASN A 493 -7.57 -33.69 13.16
CA ASN A 493 -8.03 -33.85 11.78
C ASN A 493 -8.36 -32.51 11.06
N LYS A 494 -8.41 -31.39 11.76
CA LYS A 494 -8.75 -30.08 11.19
C LYS A 494 -7.61 -29.06 11.23
N ARG A 495 -6.62 -29.25 12.10
CA ARG A 495 -5.56 -28.26 12.39
C ARG A 495 -4.44 -28.84 13.23
N THR A 496 -3.26 -28.25 13.13
CA THR A 496 -2.15 -28.38 14.08
C THR A 496 -2.06 -27.10 14.91
N SER A 497 -1.66 -27.12 16.18
CA SER A 497 -1.38 -25.89 16.93
C SER A 497 -0.18 -26.06 17.83
N HIS A 498 0.60 -24.99 17.98
CA HIS A 498 1.75 -24.93 18.87
C HIS A 498 1.49 -23.95 20.01
N LYS A 499 1.69 -24.38 21.26
CA LYS A 499 1.65 -23.47 22.42
C LYS A 499 2.92 -23.60 23.26
N PRO A 500 3.45 -22.51 23.83
CA PRO A 500 4.45 -22.61 24.89
C PRO A 500 3.80 -23.24 26.14
N LEU A 501 4.55 -24.06 26.87
CA LEU A 501 4.17 -24.61 28.17
C LEU A 501 5.30 -24.30 29.16
N LEU A 502 5.01 -23.47 30.16
CA LEU A 502 5.98 -23.12 31.19
C LEU A 502 5.80 -24.03 32.40
N ILE A 503 6.85 -24.74 32.80
CA ILE A 503 6.88 -25.57 34.01
C ILE A 503 7.59 -24.80 35.12
N THR A 504 6.88 -24.48 36.19
CA THR A 504 7.38 -23.60 37.28
C THR A 504 7.58 -24.28 38.62
N HIS A 505 7.06 -25.50 38.82
CA HIS A 505 7.19 -26.26 40.07
C HIS A 505 7.31 -27.76 39.85
#